data_AF-A0A952B363-F1
#
_entry.id   AF-A0A952B363-F1
#
_cell.length_a   1.000
_cell.length_b   1.000
_cell.length_c   1.000
_cell.angle_alpha   90.00
_cell.angle_beta   90.00
_cell.angle_gamma   90.00
#
_symmetry.space_group_name_H-M   'P 1'
#
loop_
_entity.id
_entity.type
_entity.pdbx_description
1 polymer ?
#
loop_
_entity_poly.entity_id
_entity_poly.type
_entity_poly.pdbx_seq_one_letter_code
_entity_poly.pdbx_strand_id
1 'polypeptide(L)'
;MKNKKQKIRYGPKKASCNARPAVVLLVVLFVVMAITIFSLGYITSSDTALIAAENVKIRNELDYLAESGLEHARQLLLYPKGVDLQGSDYWTGASGQQLLSGDDYYDVNVSFTDTGGTDSYYTVTSTAYREVSNVRIAESIISAEIPLNMPTEVKYWKLDAGTGTTVTDSSSNGISGWWYGGSFTYMRWNSGLFGSAITFDGGSSDFSWIRGNSADTLTLASASISLWMCMPVTYQADGAVAEFRTSNPDNASYTLEVDNTAKLRLRKTDGGGTLLILPGLRLPH
;
A
#
# COMPACT_ATOMS: atom_id res chain seq x y z
N MET A 1 19.65 107.02 -80.95
CA MET A 1 18.62 106.02 -80.58
C MET A 1 19.17 105.11 -79.49
N LYS A 2 18.48 105.05 -78.34
CA LYS A 2 18.87 104.31 -77.13
C LYS A 2 18.63 102.82 -77.33
N ASN A 3 19.57 101.96 -76.94
CA ASN A 3 19.32 100.51 -76.83
C ASN A 3 19.78 99.99 -75.47
N LYS A 4 18.85 99.95 -74.50
CA LYS A 4 19.05 99.38 -73.17
C LYS A 4 18.86 97.86 -73.27
N LYS A 5 19.94 97.08 -73.17
CA LYS A 5 19.86 95.63 -72.96
C LYS A 5 19.42 95.34 -71.51
N GLN A 6 18.18 94.89 -71.34
CA GLN A 6 17.70 94.33 -70.07
C GLN A 6 18.30 92.94 -69.85
N LYS A 7 19.01 92.77 -68.73
CA LYS A 7 19.62 91.51 -68.30
C LYS A 7 18.63 90.80 -67.36
N ILE A 8 17.92 89.80 -67.85
CA ILE A 8 16.99 88.99 -67.04
C ILE A 8 17.81 88.04 -66.17
N ARG A 9 17.76 88.22 -64.83
CA ARG A 9 18.35 87.30 -63.86
C ARG A 9 17.37 86.15 -63.60
N TYR A 10 17.77 84.93 -63.94
CA TYR A 10 17.11 83.71 -63.45
C TYR A 10 17.55 83.47 -62.00
N GLY A 11 16.60 83.52 -61.06
CA GLY A 11 16.81 83.01 -59.69
C GLY A 11 16.78 81.48 -59.67
N PRO A 12 17.50 80.82 -58.74
CA PRO A 12 17.50 79.37 -58.66
C PRO A 12 16.11 78.85 -58.24
N LYS A 13 15.56 77.91 -59.03
CA LYS A 13 14.37 77.15 -58.64
C LYS A 13 14.72 76.30 -57.42
N LYS A 14 14.00 76.50 -56.30
CA LYS A 14 14.02 75.58 -55.16
C LYS A 14 13.46 74.22 -55.61
N ALA A 15 14.30 73.19 -55.65
CA ALA A 15 13.85 71.81 -55.79
C ALA A 15 13.26 71.36 -54.46
N SER A 16 11.94 71.11 -54.41
CA SER A 16 11.31 70.48 -53.26
C SER A 16 11.69 68.99 -53.23
N CYS A 17 12.48 68.61 -52.23
CA CYS A 17 12.82 67.24 -51.91
C CYS A 17 11.56 66.46 -51.48
N ASN A 18 11.03 65.59 -52.35
CA ASN A 18 9.95 64.64 -52.05
C ASN A 18 10.51 63.34 -51.44
N ALA A 19 11.20 63.41 -50.30
CA ALA A 19 11.80 62.23 -49.64
C ALA A 19 10.86 61.46 -48.69
N ARG A 20 9.56 61.81 -48.63
CA ARG A 20 8.63 61.30 -47.60
C ARG A 20 7.97 59.93 -47.88
N PRO A 21 7.67 59.51 -49.13
CA PRO A 21 6.99 58.23 -49.38
C PRO A 21 7.86 56.98 -49.12
N ALA A 22 9.15 57.07 -49.44
CA ALA A 22 10.08 55.94 -49.33
C ALA A 22 10.36 55.52 -47.87
N VAL A 23 10.45 56.50 -46.95
CA VAL A 23 10.68 56.24 -45.53
C VAL A 23 9.46 55.56 -44.89
N VAL A 24 8.25 55.96 -45.27
CA VAL A 24 7.00 55.36 -44.76
C VAL A 24 6.90 53.88 -45.16
N LEU A 25 7.25 53.55 -46.40
CA LEU A 25 7.23 52.16 -46.89
C LEU A 25 8.23 51.26 -46.13
N LEU A 26 9.42 51.78 -45.84
CA LEU A 26 10.45 51.05 -45.09
C LEU A 26 10.03 50.80 -43.64
N VAL A 27 9.41 51.79 -42.99
CA VAL A 27 8.88 51.64 -41.63
C VAL A 27 7.78 50.57 -41.60
N VAL A 28 6.84 50.59 -42.55
CA VAL A 28 5.77 49.57 -42.62
C VAL A 28 6.37 48.18 -42.84
N LEU A 29 7.35 48.04 -43.73
CA LEU A 29 8.02 46.75 -43.95
C LEU A 29 8.69 46.24 -42.67
N PHE A 30 9.38 47.12 -41.95
CA PHE A 30 10.06 46.76 -40.71
C PHE A 30 9.07 46.34 -39.61
N VAL A 31 7.94 47.04 -39.51
CA VAL A 31 6.86 46.69 -38.56
C VAL A 31 6.26 45.33 -38.93
N VAL A 32 5.95 45.08 -40.20
CA VAL A 32 5.42 43.78 -40.64
C VAL A 32 6.43 42.66 -40.38
N MET A 33 7.71 42.86 -40.70
CA MET A 33 8.77 41.90 -40.39
C MET A 33 8.87 41.62 -38.89
N ALA A 34 8.86 42.66 -38.05
CA ALA A 34 8.91 42.50 -36.60
C ALA A 34 7.71 41.68 -36.09
N ILE A 35 6.49 42.00 -36.54
CA ILE A 35 5.29 41.23 -36.18
C ILE A 35 5.44 39.77 -36.61
N THR A 36 5.88 39.50 -37.83
CA THR A 36 6.05 38.10 -38.31
C THR A 36 7.06 37.32 -37.49
N ILE A 37 8.19 37.92 -37.12
CA ILE A 37 9.23 37.27 -36.31
C ILE A 37 8.69 36.96 -34.91
N PHE A 38 8.00 37.90 -34.28
CA PHE A 38 7.40 37.67 -32.97
C PHE A 38 6.30 36.61 -33.03
N SER A 39 5.39 36.68 -34.02
CA SER A 39 4.33 35.69 -34.19
C SER A 39 4.88 34.28 -34.40
N LEU A 40 5.92 34.13 -35.24
CA LEU A 40 6.53 32.82 -35.48
C LEU A 40 7.21 32.27 -34.23
N GLY A 41 7.86 33.13 -33.44
CA GLY A 41 8.45 32.75 -32.15
C GLY A 41 7.42 32.30 -31.11
N TYR A 42 6.24 32.92 -31.08
CA TYR A 42 5.15 32.49 -30.19
C TYR A 42 4.55 31.14 -30.62
N ILE A 43 4.36 30.91 -31.93
CA ILE A 43 3.80 29.65 -32.45
C ILE A 43 4.74 28.49 -32.11
N THR A 44 6.05 28.63 -32.37
CA THR A 44 7.02 27.56 -32.08
C THR A 44 7.16 27.26 -30.58
N SER A 45 7.07 28.31 -29.74
CA SER A 45 7.03 28.13 -28.27
C SER A 45 5.77 27.38 -27.82
N SER A 46 4.61 27.69 -28.42
CA SER A 46 3.36 27.02 -28.12
C SER A 46 3.37 25.55 -28.52
N ASP A 47 3.91 25.22 -29.70
CA ASP A 47 3.98 23.83 -30.17
C ASP A 47 4.88 22.97 -29.29
N THR A 48 6.03 23.53 -28.87
CA THR A 48 6.93 22.82 -27.94
C THR A 48 6.30 22.63 -26.56
N ALA A 49 5.55 23.63 -26.07
CA ALA A 49 4.80 23.51 -24.82
C ALA A 49 3.70 22.44 -24.89
N LEU A 50 3.00 22.30 -26.03
CA LEU A 50 1.97 21.27 -26.22
C LEU A 50 2.57 19.87 -26.18
N ILE A 51 3.65 19.63 -26.93
CA ILE A 51 4.35 18.33 -26.94
C ILE A 51 4.88 18.00 -25.54
N ALA A 52 5.43 18.98 -24.83
CA ALA A 52 5.87 18.79 -23.46
C ALA A 52 4.70 18.44 -22.52
N ALA A 53 3.55 19.10 -22.67
CA ALA A 53 2.35 18.82 -21.88
C ALA A 53 1.81 17.41 -22.14
N GLU A 54 1.81 16.96 -23.39
CA GLU A 54 1.43 15.59 -23.74
C GLU A 54 2.37 14.56 -23.11
N ASN A 55 3.68 14.78 -23.16
CA ASN A 55 4.66 13.89 -22.52
C ASN A 55 4.49 13.84 -21.00
N VAL A 56 4.19 14.97 -20.35
CA VAL A 56 3.91 15.00 -18.90
C VAL A 56 2.62 14.24 -18.57
N LYS A 57 1.59 14.37 -19.41
CA LYS A 57 0.34 13.62 -19.25
C LYS A 57 0.58 12.12 -19.33
N ILE A 58 1.26 11.64 -20.39
CA ILE A 58 1.57 10.21 -20.56
C ILE A 58 2.38 9.69 -19.37
N ARG A 59 3.37 10.47 -18.92
CA ARG A 59 4.18 10.10 -17.76
C ARG A 59 3.33 9.93 -16.50
N ASN A 60 2.45 10.89 -16.20
CA ASN A 60 1.59 10.80 -15.03
C ASN A 60 0.67 9.57 -15.10
N GLU A 61 0.08 9.30 -16.27
CA GLU A 61 -0.78 8.12 -16.48
C GLU A 61 -0.01 6.81 -16.21
N LEU A 62 1.22 6.70 -16.71
CA LEU A 62 2.07 5.52 -16.48
C LEU A 62 2.58 5.43 -15.04
N ASP A 63 2.88 6.55 -14.38
CA ASP A 63 3.29 6.57 -12.97
C ASP A 63 2.16 6.03 -12.07
N TYR A 64 0.92 6.50 -12.30
CA TYR A 64 -0.26 5.97 -11.59
C TYR A 64 -0.50 4.49 -11.89
N LEU A 65 -0.29 4.06 -13.13
CA LEU A 65 -0.44 2.66 -13.51
C LEU A 65 0.62 1.77 -12.85
N ALA A 66 1.88 2.22 -12.82
CA ALA A 66 2.97 1.53 -12.16
C ALA A 66 2.71 1.41 -10.64
N GLU A 67 2.22 2.48 -10.01
CA GLU A 67 1.84 2.47 -8.59
C GLU A 67 0.68 1.51 -8.32
N SER A 68 -0.33 1.47 -9.19
CA SER A 68 -1.41 0.48 -9.09
C SER A 68 -0.90 -0.95 -9.23
N GLY A 69 0.07 -1.21 -10.12
CA GLY A 69 0.70 -2.52 -10.26
C GLY A 69 1.48 -2.93 -9.00
N LEU A 70 2.14 -1.96 -8.35
CA LEU A 70 2.84 -2.18 -7.08
C LEU A 70 1.86 -2.54 -5.95
N GLU A 71 0.74 -1.83 -5.84
CA GLU A 71 -0.28 -2.11 -4.83
C GLU A 71 -1.01 -3.44 -5.08
N HIS A 72 -1.25 -3.80 -6.34
CA HIS A 72 -1.75 -5.13 -6.72
C HIS A 72 -0.79 -6.22 -6.22
N ALA A 73 0.50 -6.08 -6.48
CA ALA A 73 1.52 -7.00 -6.00
C ALA A 73 1.52 -7.13 -4.48
N ARG A 74 1.49 -6.00 -3.79
CA ARG A 74 1.48 -5.92 -2.33
C ARG A 74 0.29 -6.69 -1.74
N GLN A 75 -0.90 -6.53 -2.32
CA GLN A 75 -2.08 -7.25 -1.85
C GLN A 75 -1.95 -8.76 -2.02
N LEU A 76 -1.43 -9.22 -3.16
CA LEU A 76 -1.23 -10.66 -3.41
C LEU A 76 -0.17 -11.27 -2.50
N LEU A 77 0.89 -10.51 -2.18
CA LEU A 77 1.95 -10.97 -1.27
C LEU A 77 1.48 -11.00 0.20
N LEU A 78 0.67 -10.04 0.64
CA LEU A 78 0.15 -10.01 2.02
C LEU A 78 -1.04 -10.96 2.23
N TYR A 79 -1.85 -11.17 1.20
CA TYR A 79 -3.06 -11.98 1.28
C TYR A 79 -3.16 -12.93 0.07
N PRO A 80 -2.32 -13.98 0.02
CA PRO A 80 -2.33 -14.95 -1.07
C PRO A 80 -3.55 -15.87 -0.96
N LYS A 81 -4.73 -15.37 -1.28
CA LYS A 81 -5.96 -16.17 -1.33
C LYS A 81 -6.36 -16.43 -2.78
N GLY A 82 -6.26 -17.69 -3.20
CA GLY A 82 -6.76 -18.14 -4.51
C GLY A 82 -5.89 -17.76 -5.71
N VAL A 83 -4.65 -17.36 -5.49
CA VAL A 83 -3.66 -17.14 -6.55
C VAL A 83 -3.04 -18.49 -6.91
N ASP A 84 -2.99 -18.81 -8.20
CA ASP A 84 -2.21 -19.94 -8.70
C ASP A 84 -0.72 -19.58 -8.62
N LEU A 85 -0.02 -20.19 -7.67
CA LEU A 85 1.40 -19.92 -7.41
C LEU A 85 2.33 -20.72 -8.34
N GLN A 86 1.79 -21.54 -9.26
CA GLN A 86 2.57 -22.31 -10.24
C GLN A 86 3.77 -23.09 -9.64
N GLY A 87 3.64 -23.53 -8.39
CA GLY A 87 4.69 -24.27 -7.66
C GLY A 87 5.72 -23.40 -6.92
N SER A 88 5.58 -22.08 -6.91
CA SER A 88 6.31 -21.16 -6.05
C SER A 88 5.63 -21.01 -4.68
N ASP A 89 6.40 -20.63 -3.65
CA ASP A 89 5.86 -20.33 -2.31
C ASP A 89 5.15 -18.96 -2.24
N TYR A 90 5.43 -18.09 -3.22
CA TYR A 90 4.89 -16.73 -3.31
C TYR A 90 4.57 -16.36 -4.77
N TRP A 91 3.74 -15.34 -4.96
CA TRP A 91 3.39 -14.84 -6.28
C TRP A 91 4.57 -14.11 -6.92
N THR A 92 5.06 -14.62 -8.06
CA THR A 92 6.28 -14.12 -8.72
C THR A 92 6.05 -12.94 -9.66
N GLY A 93 4.80 -12.53 -9.87
CA GLY A 93 4.46 -11.45 -10.79
C GLY A 93 3.54 -11.88 -11.94
N ALA A 94 3.20 -10.91 -12.79
CA ALA A 94 2.42 -11.11 -14.01
C ALA A 94 2.80 -10.06 -15.06
N SER A 95 2.73 -10.44 -16.33
CA SER A 95 3.03 -9.57 -17.47
C SER A 95 1.79 -9.24 -18.28
N GLY A 96 1.81 -8.12 -19.00
CA GLY A 96 0.77 -7.69 -19.94
C GLY A 96 -0.56 -7.38 -19.26
N GLN A 97 -0.53 -6.94 -18.00
CA GLN A 97 -1.75 -6.66 -17.26
C GLN A 97 -2.31 -5.30 -17.66
N GLN A 98 -3.64 -5.18 -17.66
CA GLN A 98 -4.34 -3.93 -17.95
C GLN A 98 -5.43 -3.68 -16.92
N LEU A 99 -5.58 -2.41 -16.51
CA LEU A 99 -6.70 -1.98 -15.65
C LEU A 99 -7.94 -1.65 -16.47
N LEU A 100 -7.73 -1.06 -17.65
CA LEU A 100 -8.76 -0.79 -18.64
C LEU A 100 -8.27 -1.28 -20.00
N SER A 101 -9.20 -1.74 -20.83
CA SER A 101 -8.91 -2.07 -22.23
C SER A 101 -8.33 -0.85 -22.93
N GLY A 102 -7.12 -0.98 -23.49
CA GLY A 102 -6.43 0.12 -24.16
C GLY A 102 -5.00 -0.25 -24.57
N ASP A 103 -4.17 0.78 -24.67
CA ASP A 103 -2.77 0.68 -25.11
C ASP A 103 -1.78 0.73 -23.93
N ASP A 104 -2.30 0.83 -22.71
CA ASP A 104 -1.51 0.88 -21.48
C ASP A 104 -1.47 -0.47 -20.80
N TYR A 105 -0.26 -0.90 -20.46
CA TYR A 105 0.02 -2.18 -19.85
C TYR A 105 0.93 -1.98 -18.65
N TYR A 106 0.89 -2.95 -17.73
CA TYR A 106 1.89 -3.04 -16.69
C TYR A 106 2.34 -4.48 -16.49
N ASP A 107 3.63 -4.61 -16.23
CA ASP A 107 4.28 -5.86 -15.85
C ASP A 107 4.70 -5.72 -14.39
N VAL A 108 4.46 -6.75 -13.59
CA VAL A 108 4.93 -6.83 -12.21
C VAL A 108 5.87 -8.01 -12.10
N ASN A 109 7.03 -7.79 -11.49
CA ASN A 109 7.99 -8.83 -11.16
C ASN A 109 8.27 -8.81 -9.66
N VAL A 110 8.26 -9.98 -9.03
CA VAL A 110 8.54 -10.14 -7.60
C VAL A 110 9.70 -11.11 -7.41
N SER A 111 10.74 -10.65 -6.71
CA SER A 111 11.84 -11.49 -6.27
C SER A 111 11.94 -11.52 -4.75
N PHE A 112 12.11 -12.71 -4.18
CA PHE A 112 12.36 -12.90 -2.76
C PHE A 112 13.87 -12.88 -2.47
N THR A 113 14.27 -12.11 -1.45
CA THR A 113 15.64 -12.08 -0.92
C THR A 113 15.63 -12.65 0.50
N ASP A 114 16.25 -13.82 0.66
CA ASP A 114 16.47 -14.46 1.97
C ASP A 114 17.79 -13.96 2.58
N THR A 115 17.69 -13.22 3.68
CA THR A 115 18.85 -12.74 4.45
C THR A 115 19.16 -13.67 5.64
N GLY A 116 18.44 -14.79 5.78
CA GLY A 116 18.61 -15.76 6.87
C GLY A 116 18.06 -15.27 8.22
N GLY A 117 17.11 -14.34 8.23
CA GLY A 117 16.56 -13.73 9.44
C GLY A 117 15.36 -12.80 9.19
N THR A 118 15.08 -11.91 10.16
CA THR A 118 13.98 -10.92 10.13
C THR A 118 14.10 -9.85 9.05
N ASP A 119 15.25 -9.78 8.39
CA ASP A 119 15.57 -8.78 7.36
C ASP A 119 15.36 -9.33 5.94
N SER A 120 14.58 -10.40 5.80
CA SER A 120 14.19 -10.93 4.50
C SER A 120 13.09 -10.05 3.90
N TYR A 121 13.13 -9.81 2.59
CA TYR A 121 12.23 -8.88 1.91
C TYR A 121 11.87 -9.34 0.50
N TYR A 122 10.71 -8.90 0.03
CA TYR A 122 10.35 -8.98 -1.38
C TYR A 122 10.75 -7.69 -2.08
N THR A 123 11.46 -7.82 -3.19
CA THR A 123 11.61 -6.71 -4.14
C THR A 123 10.52 -6.86 -5.18
N VAL A 124 9.66 -5.85 -5.25
CA VAL A 124 8.60 -5.75 -6.26
C VAL A 124 8.96 -4.64 -7.23
N THR A 125 9.04 -4.98 -8.51
CA THR A 125 9.22 -4.01 -9.59
C THR A 125 7.97 -4.01 -10.46
N SER A 126 7.36 -2.84 -10.60
CA SER A 126 6.21 -2.60 -11.47
C SER A 126 6.67 -1.71 -12.63
N THR A 127 6.53 -2.22 -13.85
CA THR A 127 6.89 -1.54 -15.10
C THR A 127 5.63 -1.27 -15.90
N ALA A 128 5.18 -0.02 -15.93
CA ALA A 128 4.07 0.41 -16.77
C ALA A 128 4.58 0.96 -18.10
N TYR A 129 3.93 0.60 -19.20
CA TYR A 129 4.30 1.04 -20.55
C TYR A 129 3.08 1.26 -21.44
N ARG A 130 3.23 2.18 -22.40
CA ARG A 130 2.26 2.39 -23.48
C ARG A 130 2.78 1.80 -24.77
N GLU A 131 1.98 0.96 -25.41
CA GLU A 131 2.32 0.28 -26.66
C GLU A 131 1.39 0.73 -27.79
N VAL A 132 1.95 1.35 -28.83
CA VAL A 132 1.21 1.77 -30.02
C VAL A 132 1.77 1.05 -31.23
N SER A 133 0.94 0.30 -31.95
CA SER A 133 1.36 -0.51 -33.11
C SER A 133 2.53 -1.46 -32.81
N ASN A 134 2.48 -2.13 -31.65
CA ASN A 134 3.52 -3.02 -31.13
C ASN A 134 4.87 -2.35 -30.82
N VAL A 135 4.88 -1.05 -30.57
CA VAL A 135 6.08 -0.30 -30.17
C VAL A 135 5.83 0.37 -28.82
N ARG A 136 6.73 0.13 -27.86
CA ARG A 136 6.72 0.84 -26.58
C ARG A 136 7.14 2.29 -26.80
N ILE A 137 6.22 3.22 -26.58
CA ILE A 137 6.45 4.66 -26.78
C ILE A 137 6.73 5.43 -25.49
N ALA A 138 6.41 4.83 -24.34
CA ALA A 138 6.68 5.39 -23.03
C ALA A 138 6.75 4.26 -21.98
N GLU A 139 7.54 4.49 -20.93
CA GLU A 139 7.76 3.55 -19.84
C GLU A 139 7.92 4.31 -18.52
N SER A 140 7.34 3.75 -17.45
CA SER A 140 7.60 4.14 -16.06
C SER A 140 7.87 2.89 -15.23
N ILE A 141 8.86 2.99 -14.36
CA ILE A 141 9.30 1.88 -13.50
C ILE A 141 9.29 2.37 -12.06
N ILE A 142 8.55 1.66 -11.22
CA ILE A 142 8.52 1.85 -9.78
C ILE A 142 8.97 0.54 -9.14
N SER A 143 9.89 0.63 -8.18
CA SER A 143 10.34 -0.53 -7.40
C SER A 143 10.21 -0.23 -5.92
N ALA A 144 9.77 -1.20 -5.15
CA ALA A 144 9.71 -1.11 -3.70
C ALA A 144 10.18 -2.41 -3.05
N GLU A 145 10.66 -2.28 -1.82
CA GLU A 145 11.01 -3.39 -0.95
C GLU A 145 9.91 -3.54 0.11
N ILE A 146 9.32 -4.74 0.17
CA ILE A 146 8.31 -5.09 1.17
C ILE A 146 9.01 -6.00 2.18
N PRO A 147 9.33 -5.50 3.39
CA PRO A 147 9.96 -6.32 4.39
C PRO A 147 8.98 -7.35 4.94
N LEU A 148 9.46 -8.58 5.19
CA LEU A 148 8.68 -9.64 5.82
C LEU A 148 8.45 -9.41 7.32
N ASN A 149 9.04 -8.34 7.87
CA ASN A 149 8.90 -7.93 9.27
C ASN A 149 7.57 -7.23 9.60
N MET A 150 6.57 -7.30 8.72
CA MET A 150 5.17 -7.12 9.12
C MET A 150 4.94 -7.96 10.38
N PRO A 151 4.38 -7.40 11.48
CA PRO A 151 4.37 -8.05 12.80
C PRO A 151 3.99 -9.50 12.61
N THR A 152 4.96 -10.39 12.81
CA THR A 152 4.82 -11.80 12.48
C THR A 152 3.67 -12.30 13.33
N GLU A 153 2.52 -12.50 12.69
CA GLU A 153 1.34 -12.98 13.37
C GLU A 153 1.65 -14.42 13.76
N VAL A 154 2.17 -14.60 14.98
CA VAL A 154 2.65 -15.89 15.49
C VAL A 154 1.56 -16.96 15.35
N LYS A 155 0.30 -16.53 15.43
CA LYS A 155 -0.88 -17.39 15.28
C LYS A 155 -2.10 -16.55 14.91
N TYR A 156 -2.90 -17.04 13.97
CA TYR A 156 -4.18 -16.44 13.61
C TYR A 156 -5.30 -17.49 13.56
N TRP A 157 -6.26 -17.43 14.47
CA TRP A 157 -7.38 -18.36 14.49
C TRP A 157 -8.70 -17.66 14.22
N LYS A 158 -9.28 -17.92 13.04
CA LYS A 158 -10.58 -17.36 12.63
C LYS A 158 -11.77 -18.02 13.30
N LEU A 159 -11.62 -19.30 13.69
CA LEU A 159 -12.68 -20.11 14.27
C LEU A 159 -13.88 -20.34 13.33
N ASP A 160 -13.63 -20.43 12.01
CA ASP A 160 -14.69 -20.59 10.99
C ASP A 160 -14.92 -22.03 10.51
N ALA A 161 -14.22 -23.03 11.07
CA ALA A 161 -14.34 -24.42 10.61
C ALA A 161 -15.74 -25.02 10.88
N GLY A 162 -16.41 -24.56 11.95
CA GLY A 162 -17.78 -24.93 12.29
C GLY A 162 -18.02 -26.41 12.67
N THR A 163 -17.00 -27.26 12.54
CA THR A 163 -17.07 -28.70 12.80
C THR A 163 -15.71 -29.27 13.25
N GLY A 164 -15.71 -30.46 13.86
CA GLY A 164 -14.50 -31.13 14.32
C GLY A 164 -13.85 -30.50 15.56
N THR A 165 -12.63 -30.93 15.88
CA THR A 165 -11.86 -30.50 17.07
C THR A 165 -10.61 -29.68 16.73
N THR A 166 -10.42 -29.36 15.45
CA THR A 166 -9.24 -28.66 14.95
C THR A 166 -9.58 -27.20 14.68
N VAL A 167 -8.71 -26.31 15.15
CA VAL A 167 -8.76 -24.88 14.88
C VAL A 167 -7.63 -24.54 13.92
N THR A 168 -7.98 -24.34 12.66
CA THR A 168 -6.99 -24.08 11.61
C THR A 168 -6.32 -22.73 11.81
N ASP A 169 -4.99 -22.73 11.76
CA ASP A 169 -4.22 -21.50 11.67
C ASP A 169 -4.36 -20.88 10.28
N SER A 170 -4.79 -19.63 10.26
CA SER A 170 -4.93 -18.80 9.06
C SER A 170 -3.70 -17.91 8.83
N SER A 171 -2.69 -17.99 9.71
CA SER A 171 -1.38 -17.38 9.49
C SER A 171 -0.51 -18.26 8.57
N SER A 172 0.66 -17.75 8.19
CA SER A 172 1.67 -18.50 7.44
C SER A 172 2.48 -19.48 8.30
N ASN A 173 2.25 -19.55 9.62
CA ASN A 173 3.10 -20.30 10.57
C ASN A 173 2.63 -21.73 10.85
N GLY A 174 1.44 -22.12 10.37
CA GLY A 174 0.94 -23.49 10.49
C GLY A 174 0.66 -23.95 11.93
N ILE A 175 0.49 -23.02 12.88
CA ILE A 175 0.27 -23.28 14.31
C ILE A 175 -1.21 -23.55 14.58
N SER A 176 -1.75 -24.62 13.97
CA SER A 176 -3.13 -25.04 14.19
C SER A 176 -3.33 -25.46 15.65
N GLY A 177 -4.52 -25.17 16.16
CA GLY A 177 -4.97 -25.57 17.49
C GLY A 177 -5.77 -26.86 17.45
N TRP A 178 -5.79 -27.55 18.59
CA TRP A 178 -6.65 -28.68 18.84
C TRP A 178 -7.33 -28.51 20.20
N TRP A 179 -8.56 -28.99 20.29
CA TRP A 179 -9.29 -29.02 21.55
C TRP A 179 -8.58 -29.93 22.54
N TYR A 180 -8.48 -29.48 23.78
CA TYR A 180 -7.82 -30.20 24.86
C TYR A 180 -8.63 -30.05 26.15
N GLY A 181 -8.75 -31.14 26.91
CA GLY A 181 -9.35 -31.12 28.24
C GLY A 181 -10.88 -31.13 28.30
N GLY A 182 -11.58 -31.60 27.26
CA GLY A 182 -13.04 -31.78 27.31
C GLY A 182 -13.61 -32.68 26.22
N SER A 183 -14.72 -33.33 26.53
CA SER A 183 -15.65 -33.95 25.56
C SER A 183 -16.29 -32.86 24.68
N PHE A 184 -16.80 -33.21 23.47
CA PHE A 184 -17.69 -32.34 22.66
C PHE A 184 -18.88 -31.77 23.44
N THR A 185 -19.16 -32.35 24.61
CA THR A 185 -20.12 -31.82 25.56
C THR A 185 -19.78 -30.38 25.96
N TYR A 186 -18.50 -30.03 26.15
CA TYR A 186 -18.10 -28.77 26.81
C TYR A 186 -17.46 -27.69 25.91
N MET A 187 -17.05 -28.08 24.72
CA MET A 187 -16.58 -27.19 23.66
C MET A 187 -17.45 -27.42 22.44
N ARG A 188 -18.05 -26.35 21.92
CA ARG A 188 -18.95 -26.45 20.76
C ARG A 188 -18.72 -25.31 19.81
N TRP A 189 -18.80 -25.63 18.52
CA TRP A 189 -18.99 -24.63 17.49
C TRP A 189 -20.37 -24.00 17.64
N ASN A 190 -20.42 -22.68 17.57
CA ASN A 190 -21.63 -21.89 17.64
C ASN A 190 -21.53 -20.73 16.65
N SER A 191 -22.63 -20.03 16.40
CA SER A 191 -22.60 -18.81 15.58
C SER A 191 -21.75 -17.75 16.28
N GLY A 192 -20.75 -17.22 15.57
CA GLY A 192 -19.87 -16.18 16.06
C GLY A 192 -20.29 -14.78 15.63
N LEU A 193 -19.45 -13.79 15.94
CA LEU A 193 -19.55 -12.44 15.38
C LEU A 193 -19.27 -12.45 13.86
N PHE A 194 -18.27 -13.23 13.46
CA PHE A 194 -17.95 -13.55 12.07
C PHE A 194 -17.99 -15.07 11.93
N GLY A 195 -18.81 -15.57 11.01
CA GLY A 195 -18.92 -17.01 10.76
C GLY A 195 -19.22 -17.82 12.03
N SER A 196 -18.28 -18.66 12.43
CA SER A 196 -18.41 -19.51 13.62
C SER A 196 -17.54 -19.00 14.78
N ALA A 197 -17.88 -19.43 15.99
CA ALA A 197 -17.09 -19.23 17.20
C ALA A 197 -17.10 -20.51 18.04
N ILE A 198 -16.21 -20.58 19.02
CA ILE A 198 -16.19 -21.67 19.99
C ILE A 198 -16.80 -21.17 21.30
N THR A 199 -17.82 -21.87 21.78
CA THR A 199 -18.35 -21.70 23.12
C THR A 199 -17.63 -22.66 24.06
N PHE A 200 -17.14 -22.12 25.18
CA PHE A 200 -16.58 -22.88 26.29
C PHE A 200 -17.60 -22.83 27.41
N ASP A 201 -18.19 -23.97 27.78
CA ASP A 201 -19.21 -24.05 28.85
C ASP A 201 -18.67 -24.68 30.15
N GLY A 202 -17.33 -24.82 30.22
CA GLY A 202 -16.53 -25.55 31.20
C GLY A 202 -17.23 -25.87 32.52
N GLY A 203 -17.33 -27.17 32.83
CA GLY A 203 -17.75 -27.63 34.15
C GLY A 203 -16.72 -27.28 35.23
N SER A 204 -17.13 -27.36 36.50
CA SER A 204 -16.31 -27.00 37.66
C SER A 204 -15.05 -27.85 37.89
N SER A 205 -14.82 -28.90 37.09
CA SER A 205 -13.66 -29.81 37.20
C SER A 205 -12.81 -29.92 35.93
N ASP A 206 -13.31 -29.50 34.77
CA ASP A 206 -12.73 -29.85 33.48
C ASP A 206 -12.35 -28.58 32.70
N PHE A 207 -11.04 -28.36 32.59
CA PHE A 207 -10.49 -27.22 31.87
C PHE A 207 -10.52 -27.48 30.36
N SER A 208 -11.46 -26.85 29.67
CA SER A 208 -11.55 -26.90 28.21
C SER A 208 -10.79 -25.75 27.57
N TRP A 209 -9.76 -26.04 26.76
CA TRP A 209 -8.98 -25.02 26.05
C TRP A 209 -8.57 -25.47 24.65
N ILE A 210 -8.19 -24.50 23.81
CA ILE A 210 -7.58 -24.76 22.51
C ILE A 210 -6.06 -24.67 22.69
N ARG A 211 -5.35 -25.75 22.42
CA ARG A 211 -3.88 -25.77 22.47
C ARG A 211 -3.34 -25.74 21.05
N GLY A 212 -2.55 -24.72 20.72
CA GLY A 212 -1.69 -24.74 19.53
C GLY A 212 -0.27 -25.08 19.95
N ASN A 213 0.43 -25.88 19.15
CA ASN A 213 1.80 -26.27 19.46
C ASN A 213 2.77 -25.15 19.06
N SER A 214 3.21 -24.32 20.00
CA SER A 214 4.39 -23.47 19.82
C SER A 214 5.59 -24.13 20.51
N ALA A 215 6.81 -23.85 20.02
CA ALA A 215 8.05 -24.29 20.67
C ALA A 215 8.03 -23.97 22.17
N ASP A 216 8.59 -24.86 23.01
CA ASP A 216 8.51 -24.85 24.48
C ASP A 216 9.14 -23.63 25.19
N THR A 217 9.69 -22.68 24.42
CA THR A 217 10.38 -21.48 24.92
C THR A 217 9.54 -20.23 24.74
N LEU A 218 9.02 -19.69 25.85
CA LEU A 218 8.32 -18.41 25.90
C LEU A 218 9.34 -17.25 25.94
N THR A 219 9.98 -16.96 24.81
CA THR A 219 10.86 -15.79 24.66
C THR A 219 10.10 -14.68 23.92
N LEU A 220 9.35 -13.85 24.66
CA LEU A 220 8.63 -12.71 24.11
C LEU A 220 9.41 -11.41 24.39
N ALA A 221 10.00 -10.79 23.35
CA ALA A 221 10.56 -9.45 23.46
C ALA A 221 9.46 -8.37 23.42
N SER A 222 8.47 -8.57 22.56
CA SER A 222 7.23 -7.81 22.47
C SER A 222 6.15 -8.71 21.86
N ALA A 223 4.89 -8.50 22.23
CA ALA A 223 3.76 -9.24 21.68
C ALA A 223 2.51 -8.37 21.71
N SER A 224 1.63 -8.59 20.74
CA SER A 224 0.27 -8.02 20.70
C SER A 224 -0.74 -9.14 20.58
N ILE A 225 -1.83 -9.04 21.31
CA ILE A 225 -2.92 -10.01 21.29
C ILE A 225 -4.21 -9.24 21.03
N SER A 226 -5.00 -9.71 20.08
CA SER A 226 -6.33 -9.20 19.78
C SER A 226 -7.28 -10.38 19.63
N LEU A 227 -8.50 -10.24 20.17
CA LEU A 227 -9.51 -11.29 20.10
C LEU A 227 -10.91 -10.70 20.29
N TRP A 228 -11.90 -11.39 19.72
CA TRP A 228 -13.31 -11.16 20.00
C TRP A 228 -13.78 -12.18 21.04
N MET A 229 -14.38 -11.71 22.12
CA MET A 229 -14.98 -12.56 23.14
C MET A 229 -16.38 -12.06 23.52
N CYS A 230 -17.28 -13.00 23.81
CA CYS A 230 -18.55 -12.72 24.46
C CYS A 230 -18.51 -13.37 25.84
N MET A 231 -18.65 -12.56 26.89
CA MET A 231 -18.61 -13.06 28.26
C MET A 231 -19.99 -13.58 28.69
N PRO A 232 -20.07 -14.79 29.26
CA PRO A 232 -21.31 -15.27 29.86
C PRO A 232 -21.63 -14.53 31.18
N VAL A 233 -22.90 -14.56 31.57
CA VAL A 233 -23.38 -13.96 32.85
C VAL A 233 -22.76 -14.64 34.07
N THR A 234 -22.31 -15.90 33.92
CA THR A 234 -21.60 -16.66 34.94
C THR A 234 -20.21 -16.99 34.42
N TYR A 235 -19.17 -16.58 35.16
CA TYR A 235 -17.78 -16.82 34.81
C TYR A 235 -17.00 -17.30 36.03
N GLN A 236 -15.90 -18.02 35.79
CA GLN A 236 -14.95 -18.37 36.84
C GLN A 236 -14.06 -17.16 37.14
N ALA A 237 -14.02 -16.75 38.41
CA ALA A 237 -13.08 -15.73 38.86
C ALA A 237 -11.64 -16.21 38.64
N ASP A 238 -10.79 -15.31 38.14
CA ASP A 238 -9.39 -15.59 37.76
C ASP A 238 -9.27 -16.66 36.65
N GLY A 239 -10.33 -16.79 35.83
CA GLY A 239 -10.35 -17.67 34.67
C GLY A 239 -9.51 -17.12 33.51
N ALA A 240 -8.60 -17.95 32.98
CA ALA A 240 -7.77 -17.60 31.84
C ALA A 240 -8.58 -17.56 30.54
N VAL A 241 -8.53 -16.42 29.84
CA VAL A 241 -9.09 -16.23 28.49
C VAL A 241 -8.05 -16.60 27.43
N ALA A 242 -6.80 -16.17 27.63
CA ALA A 242 -5.67 -16.52 26.80
C ALA A 242 -4.42 -16.66 27.67
N GLU A 243 -3.62 -17.69 27.40
CA GLU A 243 -2.41 -17.95 28.17
C GLU A 243 -1.23 -18.29 27.25
N PHE A 244 -0.10 -17.66 27.53
CA PHE A 244 1.19 -17.96 26.96
C PHE A 244 2.09 -18.41 28.09
N ARG A 245 2.52 -19.67 28.09
CA ARG A 245 3.30 -20.26 29.18
C ARG A 245 4.40 -21.16 28.66
N THR A 246 5.45 -21.33 29.46
CA THR A 246 6.40 -22.43 29.26
C THR A 246 5.77 -23.77 29.64
N SER A 247 6.48 -24.88 29.40
CA SER A 247 6.03 -26.22 29.78
C SER A 247 5.72 -26.36 31.29
N ASN A 248 6.36 -25.53 32.13
CA ASN A 248 5.99 -25.34 33.53
C ASN A 248 5.34 -23.95 33.72
N PRO A 249 4.01 -23.84 33.97
CA PRO A 249 3.33 -22.56 34.14
C PRO A 249 3.88 -21.71 35.30
N ASP A 250 4.48 -22.36 36.30
CA ASP A 250 5.07 -21.70 37.46
C ASP A 250 6.41 -21.03 37.13
N ASN A 251 7.03 -21.33 35.99
CA ASN A 251 8.32 -20.75 35.60
C ASN A 251 8.18 -19.39 34.89
N ALA A 252 7.24 -19.27 33.96
CA ALA A 252 6.94 -18.03 33.27
C ALA A 252 5.61 -18.14 32.52
N SER A 253 4.71 -17.17 32.73
CA SER A 253 3.46 -17.07 31.98
C SER A 253 2.95 -15.64 31.83
N TYR A 254 2.27 -15.40 30.73
CA TYR A 254 1.43 -14.23 30.50
C TYR A 254 -0.02 -14.72 30.33
N THR A 255 -0.91 -14.27 31.21
CA THR A 255 -2.31 -14.67 31.21
C THR A 255 -3.20 -13.45 31.07
N LEU A 256 -4.06 -13.46 30.06
CA LEU A 256 -5.22 -12.57 29.98
C LEU A 256 -6.37 -13.26 30.72
N GLU A 257 -6.89 -12.65 31.77
CA GLU A 257 -7.89 -13.28 32.64
C GLU A 257 -8.99 -12.32 33.08
N VAL A 258 -10.11 -12.89 33.52
CA VAL A 258 -11.25 -12.16 34.07
C VAL A 258 -11.17 -12.17 35.59
N ASP A 259 -11.12 -10.99 36.20
CA ASP A 259 -11.09 -10.88 37.66
C ASP A 259 -12.46 -11.14 38.30
N ASN A 260 -12.48 -11.25 39.63
CA ASN A 260 -13.71 -11.42 40.40
C ASN A 260 -14.72 -10.25 40.27
N THR A 261 -14.36 -9.15 39.62
CA THR A 261 -15.21 -7.98 39.34
C THR A 261 -15.65 -7.88 37.87
N ALA A 262 -15.46 -8.94 37.08
CA ALA A 262 -15.79 -9.02 35.66
C ALA A 262 -14.98 -8.05 34.78
N LYS A 263 -13.78 -7.68 35.22
CA LYS A 263 -12.84 -6.87 34.43
C LYS A 263 -11.76 -7.75 33.84
N LEU A 264 -11.35 -7.38 32.64
CA LEU A 264 -10.25 -8.03 31.96
C LEU A 264 -8.93 -7.48 32.49
N ARG A 265 -8.03 -8.34 32.97
CA ARG A 265 -6.69 -7.96 33.44
C ARG A 265 -5.61 -8.81 32.76
N LEU A 266 -4.42 -8.23 32.64
CA LEU A 266 -3.23 -8.94 32.20
C LEU A 266 -2.37 -9.28 33.43
N ARG A 267 -2.06 -10.56 33.58
CA ARG A 267 -1.20 -11.11 34.63
C ARG A 267 0.11 -11.60 34.02
N LYS A 268 1.23 -11.20 34.62
CA LYS A 268 2.55 -11.78 34.36
C LYS A 268 3.03 -12.54 35.60
N THR A 269 3.46 -13.77 35.39
CA THR A 269 4.14 -14.59 36.40
C THR A 269 5.57 -14.82 35.93
N ASP A 270 6.54 -14.33 36.71
CA ASP A 270 7.95 -14.69 36.56
C ASP A 270 8.27 -15.69 37.67
N GLY A 271 8.89 -16.84 37.38
CA GLY A 271 9.05 -18.00 38.27
C GLY A 271 9.80 -17.81 39.60
N GLY A 272 10.05 -16.55 39.98
CA GLY A 272 10.37 -16.12 41.35
C GLY A 272 9.19 -15.56 42.14
N GLY A 273 7.95 -15.67 41.65
CA GLY A 273 6.73 -15.24 42.37
C GLY A 273 6.40 -13.73 42.25
N THR A 274 7.11 -12.99 41.41
CA THR A 274 6.78 -11.58 41.13
C THR A 274 5.54 -11.51 40.27
N LEU A 275 4.46 -10.99 40.86
CA LEU A 275 3.16 -10.83 40.23
C LEU A 275 2.98 -9.36 39.82
N LEU A 276 2.97 -9.10 38.51
CA LEU A 276 2.54 -7.80 37.98
C LEU A 276 1.11 -7.93 37.47
N ILE A 277 0.19 -7.23 38.13
CA ILE A 277 -1.20 -7.08 37.69
C ILE A 277 -1.38 -5.67 37.15
N LEU A 278 -1.78 -5.58 35.88
CA LEU A 278 -2.19 -4.31 35.30
C LEU A 278 -3.69 -4.09 35.54
N PRO A 279 -4.12 -2.87 35.91
CA PRO A 279 -5.52 -2.58 36.19
C PRO A 279 -6.39 -2.81 34.95
N GLY A 280 -7.53 -3.47 35.16
CA GLY A 280 -8.37 -3.94 34.08
C GLY A 280 -9.35 -2.92 33.51
N LEU A 281 -9.73 -3.14 32.25
CA LEU A 281 -10.80 -2.40 31.57
C LEU A 281 -12.15 -3.00 31.97
N ARG A 282 -13.13 -2.14 32.29
CA ARG A 282 -14.51 -2.58 32.56
C ARG A 282 -15.19 -2.93 31.23
N LEU A 283 -15.61 -4.18 31.08
CA LEU A 283 -16.35 -4.63 29.90
C LEU A 283 -17.82 -4.15 30.00
N PRO A 284 -18.42 -3.70 28.88
CA PRO A 284 -19.85 -3.39 28.85
C PRO A 284 -20.66 -4.69 29.03
N HIS A 285 -21.72 -4.61 29.84
CA HIS A 285 -22.69 -5.67 30.06
C HIS A 285 -23.60 -5.84 28.85
#